data_AF-A0A6I9QNU4-F1
#
_entry.id   AF-A0A6I9QNU4-F1
#
_cell.length_a   1.000
_cell.length_b   1.000
_cell.length_c   1.000
_cell.angle_alpha   90.00
_cell.angle_beta   90.00
_cell.angle_gamma   90.00
#
_symmetry.space_group_name_H-M   'P 1'
#
loop_
_entity.id
_entity.type
_entity.pdbx_description
1 polymer ?
#
loop_
_entity_poly.entity_id
_entity_poly.type
_entity_poly.pdbx_seq_one_letter_code
_entity_poly.pdbx_strand_id
1 'polypeptide(L)'
;MAWASTTISHHKGGFLQKVVCRKKEKDRDRDNHYPYKVVEITPPPRSLGVRCFPLNIHCGESVTIEGQAYTVSAVTHRYQLRKGKYEPSEKRLDVQSTGRYILNLYLENLLEKS
;
A
#
# COMPACT_ATOMS: atom_id res chain seq x y z
N MET A 1 19.49 24.60 35.45
CA MET A 1 18.01 24.55 35.32
C MET A 1 17.69 23.39 34.39
N ALA A 2 17.00 22.38 34.92
CA ALA A 2 16.66 21.15 34.25
C ALA A 2 15.48 21.32 33.28
N TRP A 3 15.42 20.50 32.22
CA TRP A 3 14.40 19.46 32.07
C TRP A 3 14.74 18.52 30.91
N ALA A 4 14.60 17.23 31.19
CA ALA A 4 14.67 16.13 30.25
C ALA A 4 13.37 16.00 29.46
N SER A 5 13.41 15.28 28.34
CA SER A 5 12.32 14.38 27.93
C SER A 5 12.85 13.36 26.92
N THR A 6 12.88 12.10 27.36
CA THR A 6 13.04 10.90 26.56
C THR A 6 11.80 10.71 25.69
N THR A 7 11.96 10.45 24.39
CA THR A 7 10.89 9.85 23.58
C THR A 7 11.20 8.38 23.35
N ILE A 8 10.67 7.54 24.25
CA ILE A 8 10.34 6.16 23.93
C ILE A 8 9.17 6.24 22.94
N SER A 9 9.31 5.63 21.77
CA SER A 9 8.16 5.33 20.91
C SER A 9 8.07 3.81 20.71
N HIS A 10 7.52 3.13 21.71
CA HIS A 10 6.81 1.88 21.50
C HIS A 10 5.38 2.20 21.08
N HIS A 11 5.02 1.88 19.85
CA HIS A 11 3.63 1.72 19.39
C HIS A 11 3.67 0.52 18.42
N LYS A 12 3.27 -0.72 18.74
CA LYS A 12 2.01 -1.26 19.30
C LYS A 12 0.76 -0.61 18.68
N GLY A 13 0.12 -1.36 17.77
CA GLY A 13 -1.23 -1.12 17.27
C GLY A 13 -1.27 -0.85 15.77
N GLY A 14 -1.77 -1.83 14.99
CA GLY A 14 -1.99 -1.69 13.55
C GLY A 14 -2.87 -0.47 13.26
N PHE A 15 -2.25 0.56 12.70
CA PHE A 15 -2.94 1.78 12.31
C PHE A 15 -3.63 1.51 10.97
N LEU A 16 -4.95 1.29 11.01
CA LEU A 16 -5.77 1.15 9.80
C LEU A 16 -5.74 2.48 9.04
N GLN A 17 -4.87 2.59 8.03
CA GLN A 17 -4.77 3.78 7.20
C GLN A 17 -6.07 3.97 6.42
N LYS A 18 -6.86 4.97 6.82
CA LYS A 18 -8.07 5.39 6.12
C LYS A 18 -7.69 6.21 4.88
N VAL A 19 -7.95 5.66 3.70
CA VAL A 19 -7.62 6.25 2.39
C VAL A 19 -8.53 7.45 2.10
N VAL A 20 -7.99 8.67 2.14
CA VAL A 20 -8.69 9.89 1.69
C VAL A 20 -7.78 10.68 0.75
N CYS A 21 -8.22 10.85 -0.50
CA CYS A 21 -7.58 11.75 -1.45
C CYS A 21 -7.93 13.21 -1.08
N ARG A 22 -7.11 13.90 -0.28
CA ARG A 22 -7.28 15.34 -0.03
C ARG A 22 -6.51 16.13 -1.09
N LYS A 23 -7.22 16.93 -1.90
CA LYS A 23 -6.60 17.87 -2.86
C LYS A 23 -5.88 18.96 -2.07
N LYS A 24 -4.55 18.89 -1.95
CA LYS A 24 -3.73 19.97 -1.36
C LYS A 24 -3.23 20.88 -2.48
N GLU A 25 -3.60 22.15 -2.41
CA GLU A 25 -3.19 23.19 -3.34
C GLU A 25 -1.76 23.64 -3.00
N LYS A 26 -0.73 23.07 -3.67
CA LYS A 26 0.58 23.72 -3.88
C LYS A 26 1.49 22.96 -4.86
N ASP A 27 1.46 23.45 -6.08
CA ASP A 27 2.38 23.49 -7.23
C ASP A 27 3.83 22.91 -7.24
N ARG A 28 4.25 21.95 -6.40
CA ARG A 28 5.61 21.34 -6.55
C ARG A 28 5.72 19.82 -6.38
N ASP A 29 4.65 19.13 -5.99
CA ASP A 29 4.67 17.69 -5.67
C ASP A 29 3.79 16.84 -6.62
N ARG A 30 3.75 17.23 -7.90
CA ARG A 30 2.83 16.62 -8.89
C ARG A 30 3.08 15.13 -9.15
N ASP A 31 4.31 14.65 -8.96
CA ASP A 31 4.66 13.22 -9.11
C ASP A 31 4.36 12.37 -7.86
N ASN A 32 4.21 13.03 -6.71
CA ASN A 32 4.15 12.37 -5.41
C ASN A 32 2.72 11.99 -4.99
N HIS A 33 1.70 12.46 -5.71
CA HIS A 33 0.28 12.21 -5.39
C HIS A 33 -0.47 11.38 -6.44
N TYR A 34 0.22 10.70 -7.36
CA TYR A 34 -0.47 9.82 -8.31
C TYR A 34 -1.22 8.69 -7.58
N PRO A 35 -2.52 8.51 -7.83
CA PRO A 35 -3.30 7.50 -7.16
C PRO A 35 -2.97 6.11 -7.70
N TYR A 36 -3.16 5.10 -6.86
CA TYR A 36 -2.97 3.70 -7.21
C TYR A 36 -4.26 3.11 -7.77
N LYS A 37 -4.15 2.36 -8.87
CA LYS A 37 -5.19 1.42 -9.28
C LYS A 37 -5.08 0.19 -8.38
N VAL A 38 -6.13 -0.06 -7.59
CA VAL A 38 -6.13 -1.16 -6.64
C VAL A 38 -6.86 -2.36 -7.22
N VAL A 39 -6.20 -3.51 -7.18
CA VAL A 39 -6.74 -4.77 -7.71
C VAL A 39 -6.61 -5.84 -6.64
N GLU A 40 -7.74 -6.47 -6.30
CA GLU A 40 -7.72 -7.73 -5.57
C GLU A 40 -7.27 -8.83 -6.53
N ILE A 41 -6.12 -9.45 -6.26
CA ILE A 41 -5.52 -10.45 -7.16
C ILE A 41 -6.03 -11.87 -6.94
N THR A 42 -6.79 -12.11 -5.87
CA THR A 42 -7.42 -13.41 -5.61
C THR A 42 -8.29 -13.79 -6.81
N PRO A 43 -8.06 -14.94 -7.48
CA PRO A 43 -8.86 -15.30 -8.65
C PRO A 43 -10.36 -15.44 -8.31
N PRO A 44 -11.27 -14.88 -9.13
CA PRO A 44 -11.01 -14.02 -10.28
C PRO A 44 -10.59 -12.59 -9.86
N PRO A 45 -9.62 -11.94 -10.55
CA PRO A 45 -9.16 -10.61 -10.17
C PRO A 45 -10.28 -9.57 -10.19
N ARG A 46 -10.34 -8.72 -9.16
CA ARG A 46 -11.37 -7.68 -9.01
C ARG A 46 -10.74 -6.29 -8.89
N SER A 47 -11.29 -5.31 -9.60
CA SER A 47 -10.89 -3.91 -9.44
C SER A 47 -11.57 -3.31 -8.21
N LEU A 48 -10.79 -2.79 -7.27
CA LEU A 48 -11.27 -2.06 -6.08
C LEU A 48 -11.25 -0.53 -6.30
N GLY A 49 -11.00 -0.10 -7.54
CA GLY A 49 -11.00 1.30 -7.95
C GLY A 49 -9.65 1.99 -7.76
N VAL A 50 -9.68 3.32 -7.89
CA VAL A 50 -8.50 4.18 -7.83
C VAL A 50 -8.45 4.89 -6.47
N ARG A 51 -7.35 4.72 -5.73
CA ARG A 51 -7.23 5.14 -4.33
C ARG A 51 -5.87 5.79 -4.05
N CYS A 52 -5.86 6.77 -3.16
CA CYS A 52 -4.62 7.46 -2.77
C CYS A 52 -4.03 6.81 -1.52
N PHE A 53 -2.81 6.31 -1.62
CA PHE A 53 -2.04 5.78 -0.50
C PHE A 53 -0.80 6.64 -0.25
N PRO A 54 -0.22 6.57 0.94
CA PRO A 54 1.11 7.13 1.19
C PRO A 54 2.15 6.56 0.21
N LEU A 55 3.20 7.33 -0.05
CA LEU A 55 4.31 6.91 -0.94
C LEU A 55 5.09 5.73 -0.38
N ASN A 56 5.12 5.59 0.94
CA ASN A 56 5.81 4.54 1.69
C ASN A 56 4.93 3.32 1.96
N ILE A 57 3.95 3.04 1.09
CA ILE A 57 3.19 1.79 1.18
C ILE A 57 4.08 0.62 0.80
N HIS A 58 4.07 -0.44 1.61
CA HIS A 58 4.95 -1.59 1.45
C HIS A 58 4.18 -2.90 1.36
N CYS A 59 4.81 -3.94 0.80
CA CYS A 59 4.24 -5.28 0.80
C CYS A 59 4.09 -5.81 2.24
N GLY A 60 3.01 -6.55 2.50
CA GLY A 60 2.65 -7.03 3.83
C GLY A 60 1.88 -6.03 4.69
N GLU A 61 1.74 -4.78 4.26
CA GLU A 61 0.97 -3.77 4.99
C GLU A 61 -0.54 -4.06 4.92
N SER A 62 -1.25 -3.82 6.03
CA SER A 62 -2.71 -3.94 6.08
C SER A 62 -3.38 -2.62 5.70
N VAL A 63 -4.18 -2.63 4.65
CA VAL A 63 -4.95 -1.47 4.18
C VAL A 63 -6.44 -1.73 4.31
N THR A 64 -7.21 -0.67 4.60
CA THR A 64 -8.67 -0.75 4.68
C THR A 64 -9.29 -0.04 3.49
N ILE A 65 -10.06 -0.78 2.69
CA ILE A 65 -10.74 -0.28 1.50
C ILE A 65 -12.22 -0.63 1.67
N GLU A 66 -13.09 0.38 1.62
CA GLU A 66 -14.55 0.21 1.72
C GLU A 66 -15.02 -0.60 2.96
N GLY A 67 -14.27 -0.49 4.06
CA GLY A 67 -14.56 -1.21 5.31
C GLY A 67 -14.06 -2.65 5.35
N GLN A 68 -13.40 -3.13 4.30
CA GLN A 68 -12.77 -4.45 4.27
C GLN A 68 -11.25 -4.34 4.43
N ALA A 69 -10.68 -5.29 5.16
CA ALA A 69 -9.25 -5.38 5.40
C ALA A 69 -8.57 -6.21 4.30
N TYR A 70 -7.54 -5.61 3.71
CA TYR A 70 -6.71 -6.24 2.69
C TYR A 70 -5.25 -6.15 3.10
N THR A 71 -4.46 -7.14 2.67
CA THR A 71 -3.01 -7.13 2.79
C THR A 71 -2.39 -6.82 1.42
N VAL A 72 -1.43 -5.90 1.39
CA VAL A 72 -0.72 -5.53 0.17
C VAL A 72 0.19 -6.68 -0.25
N SER A 73 -0.06 -7.22 -1.45
CA SER A 73 0.76 -8.27 -2.06
C SER A 73 1.88 -7.69 -2.90
N ALA A 74 1.63 -6.63 -3.68
CA ALA A 74 2.64 -5.99 -4.50
C ALA A 74 2.35 -4.51 -4.75
N VAL A 75 3.42 -3.72 -4.84
CA VAL A 75 3.39 -2.29 -5.21
C VAL A 75 4.14 -2.14 -6.53
N THR A 76 3.47 -1.69 -7.58
CA THR A 76 4.06 -1.57 -8.93
C THR A 76 4.00 -0.13 -9.42
N HIS A 77 5.15 0.42 -9.82
CA HIS A 77 5.27 1.71 -10.50
C HIS A 77 5.77 1.49 -11.92
N ARG A 78 4.96 1.84 -12.92
CA ARG A 78 5.31 1.73 -14.33
C ARG A 78 5.78 3.07 -14.86
N TYR A 79 6.95 3.07 -15.50
CA TYR A 79 7.53 4.22 -16.18
C TYR A 79 7.57 3.98 -17.69
N GLN A 80 7.50 5.05 -18.48
CA GLN A 80 7.60 5.02 -19.93
C GLN A 80 8.72 5.96 -20.39
N LEU A 81 9.52 5.53 -21.37
CA LEU A 81 10.54 6.37 -21.98
C LEU A 81 9.88 7.33 -22.99
N ARG A 82 9.99 8.64 -22.73
CA ARG A 82 9.45 9.71 -23.59
C ARG A 82 10.54 10.76 -23.80
N LYS A 83 10.86 11.05 -25.07
CA LYS A 83 11.84 12.11 -25.44
C LYS A 83 13.17 12.03 -24.67
N GLY A 84 13.69 10.81 -24.47
CA GLY A 84 14.95 10.58 -23.77
C GLY A 84 14.88 10.62 -22.23
N LYS A 85 13.68 10.67 -21.63
CA LYS A 85 13.49 10.67 -20.17
C LYS A 85 12.44 9.64 -19.75
N TYR A 86 12.61 9.02 -18.58
CA TYR A 86 11.60 8.14 -18.01
C TYR A 86 10.52 8.98 -17.31
N GLU A 87 9.28 8.82 -17.75
CA GLU A 87 8.11 9.49 -17.20
C GLU A 87 7.22 8.47 -16.47
N PRO A 88 6.70 8.78 -15.27
CA PRO A 88 5.73 7.92 -14.60
C PRO A 88 4.46 7.73 -15.46
N SER A 89 4.01 6.48 -15.64
CA SER A 89 2.83 6.15 -16.42
C SER A 89 1.67 5.62 -15.57
N GLU A 90 1.94 4.71 -14.64
CA GLU A 90 0.88 4.01 -13.90
C GLU A 90 1.38 3.55 -12.55
N LYS A 91 0.54 3.67 -11.52
CA LYS A 91 0.77 3.06 -10.20
C LYS A 91 -0.32 2.04 -9.93
N ARG A 92 0.09 0.82 -9.58
CA ARG A 92 -0.81 -0.30 -9.30
C ARG A 92 -0.49 -0.88 -7.92
N LEU A 93 -1.54 -1.15 -7.16
CA LEU A 93 -1.47 -1.78 -5.86
C LEU A 93 -2.25 -3.09 -5.91
N ASP A 94 -1.54 -4.20 -5.80
CA ASP A 94 -2.12 -5.53 -5.77
C ASP A 94 -2.35 -5.94 -4.33
N VAL A 95 -3.58 -6.34 -4.02
CA VAL A 95 -3.99 -6.68 -2.66
C VAL A 95 -4.66 -8.04 -2.63
N GLN A 96 -4.60 -8.68 -1.47
CA GLN A 96 -5.34 -9.89 -1.16
C GLN A 96 -6.20 -9.64 0.08
N SER A 97 -7.33 -10.33 0.22
CA SER A 97 -8.04 -10.29 1.49
C SER A 97 -7.11 -10.78 2.61
N THR A 98 -7.17 -10.13 3.77
CA THR A 98 -6.26 -10.47 4.88
C THR A 98 -6.36 -11.94 5.28
N GLY A 99 -7.57 -12.52 5.23
CA GLY A 99 -7.77 -13.96 5.46
C GLY A 99 -7.07 -14.84 4.43
N ARG A 100 -7.12 -14.49 3.13
CA ARG A 100 -6.45 -15.25 2.07
C ARG A 100 -4.93 -15.23 2.24
N TYR A 101 -4.37 -14.06 2.57
CA TYR A 101 -2.95 -13.89 2.81
C TYR A 101 -2.44 -14.78 3.96
N ILE A 102 -3.14 -14.77 5.09
CA ILE A 102 -2.79 -15.59 6.26
C ILE A 102 -2.87 -17.09 5.93
N LEU A 103 -3.91 -17.52 5.20
CA LEU A 103 -4.04 -18.92 4.78
C LEU A 103 -2.91 -19.36 3.87
N ASN A 104 -2.50 -18.53 2.90
CA ASN A 104 -1.36 -18.82 2.03
C ASN A 104 -0.08 -18.96 2.84
N LEU A 105 0.20 -18.01 3.74
CA LEU A 105 1.37 -18.07 4.60
C LEU A 105 1.40 -19.36 5.43
N TYR A 106 0.26 -19.79 5.98
CA TYR A 106 0.17 -21.05 6.73
C TYR A 106 0.47 -22.27 5.84
N LEU A 107 -0.13 -22.34 4.64
CA LEU A 107 0.06 -23.46 3.72
C LEU A 107 1.51 -23.52 3.21
N GLU A 108 2.11 -22.39 2.87
CA GLU A 108 3.52 -22.29 2.46
C GLU A 108 4.46 -22.82 3.55
N ASN A 109 4.22 -22.42 4.80
CA ASN A 109 4.99 -22.90 5.95
C ASN A 109 4.86 -24.41 6.20
N LEU A 110 3.73 -25.03 5.83
CA LEU A 110 3.57 -26.49 5.96
C LEU A 110 4.33 -27.23 4.85
N LEU A 111 4.27 -26.71 3.62
CA LEU A 111 4.98 -27.28 2.47
C LEU A 111 6.50 -27.18 2.63
N GLU A 112 7.01 -26.11 3.24
CA GLU A 112 8.44 -25.98 3.51
C GLU A 112 8.95 -26.99 4.56
N LYS A 113 8.05 -27.51 5.41
CA LYS A 113 8.38 -28.45 6.49
C LYS A 113 8.18 -29.92 6.14
N SER A 114 7.62 -30.24 4.97
CA SER A 114 7.39 -31.61 4.49
C SER A 114 8.59 -32.13 3.72
#